data_AF-A0AA86U4Q4-F1
#
_entry.id   AF-A0AA86U4Q4-F1
#
_cell.length_a   1.000
_cell.length_b   1.000
_cell.length_c   1.000
_cell.angle_alpha   90.00
_cell.angle_beta   90.00
_cell.angle_gamma   90.00
#
_symmetry.space_group_name_H-M   'P 1'
#
loop_
_entity.id
_entity.type
_entity.pdbx_description
1 polymer ?
#
loop_
_entity_poly.entity_id
_entity_poly.type
_entity_poly.pdbx_seq_one_letter_code
_entity_poly.pdbx_strand_id
1 'polypeptide(L)'
;MQFKKPDTKLCSEAFTAVDTKRKSKLDAGELVKAFEKMKLQFTQEEVTQLVQLITIQITQIAISLEQFMHLIYICQNTSNKDTNRLLFLAADSQYAGVIDRRGVELILQRLGGNIKSQQTDDLMEAFTQDKNGKLTFEQFTDMMDILLGK
;
A
#
# COMPACT_ATOMS: atom_id res chain seq x y z
N MET A 1 -10.64 -12.07 -6.87
CA MET A 1 -9.25 -12.08 -7.37
C MET A 1 -8.28 -12.63 -6.30
N GLN A 2 -7.08 -13.14 -6.63
CA GLN A 2 -6.06 -13.50 -5.61
C GLN A 2 -4.77 -12.72 -5.86
N PHE A 3 -4.36 -11.90 -4.89
CA PHE A 3 -3.11 -11.13 -4.96
C PHE A 3 -1.92 -11.99 -4.55
N LYS A 4 -0.79 -11.80 -5.24
CA LYS A 4 0.47 -12.49 -4.97
C LYS A 4 1.13 -11.91 -3.72
N LYS A 5 1.29 -12.73 -2.68
CA LYS A 5 1.99 -12.33 -1.45
C LYS A 5 3.50 -12.19 -1.70
N PRO A 6 4.18 -11.26 -1.01
CA PRO A 6 5.62 -11.11 -1.13
C PRO A 6 6.35 -12.35 -0.59
N ASP A 7 7.44 -12.73 -1.25
CA ASP A 7 8.34 -13.78 -0.74
C ASP A 7 9.14 -13.22 0.45
N THR A 8 8.75 -13.65 1.65
CA THR A 8 9.31 -13.14 2.91
C THR A 8 10.82 -13.37 3.02
N LYS A 9 11.31 -14.51 2.52
CA LYS A 9 12.72 -14.88 2.59
C LYS A 9 13.53 -14.01 1.64
N LEU A 10 13.08 -13.89 0.38
CA LEU A 10 13.75 -13.05 -0.61
C LEU A 10 13.75 -11.57 -0.18
N CYS A 11 12.64 -11.08 0.39
CA CYS A 11 12.55 -9.71 0.89
C CYS A 11 13.53 -9.47 2.05
N SER A 12 13.60 -10.39 3.01
CA SER A 12 14.55 -10.30 4.13
C SER A 12 16.00 -10.32 3.66
N GLU A 13 16.35 -11.22 2.73
CA GLU A 13 17.71 -11.31 2.18
C GLU A 13 18.10 -10.02 1.43
N ALA A 14 17.20 -9.50 0.58
CA ALA A 14 17.41 -8.25 -0.12
C ALA A 14 17.57 -7.07 0.86
N PHE A 15 16.70 -6.98 1.88
CA PHE A 15 16.73 -5.95 2.91
C PHE A 15 18.04 -5.98 3.70
N THR A 16 18.44 -7.14 4.22
CA THR A 16 19.70 -7.29 4.98
C THR A 16 20.93 -7.01 4.11
N ALA A 17 20.87 -7.34 2.81
CA ALA A 17 21.97 -7.07 1.89
C ALA A 17 22.17 -5.57 1.60
N VAL A 18 21.15 -4.73 1.78
CA VAL A 18 21.23 -3.28 1.54
C VAL A 18 21.27 -2.44 2.82
N ASP A 19 20.71 -2.93 3.94
CA ASP A 19 20.83 -2.32 5.28
C ASP A 19 22.23 -2.55 5.88
N THR A 20 23.24 -2.08 5.17
CA THR A 20 24.66 -2.22 5.55
C THR A 20 24.99 -1.53 6.88
N LYS A 21 24.17 -0.55 7.27
CA LYS A 21 24.32 0.21 8.51
C LYS A 21 23.56 -0.43 9.69
N ARG A 22 22.82 -1.52 9.46
CA ARG A 22 21.97 -2.24 10.45
C ARG A 22 21.04 -1.30 11.22
N LYS A 23 20.47 -0.32 10.52
CA LYS A 23 19.56 0.66 11.13
C LYS A 23 18.14 0.11 11.25
N SER A 24 17.88 -1.10 10.76
CA SER A 24 16.56 -1.71 10.69
C SER A 24 15.56 -0.88 9.86
N LYS A 25 16.09 0.02 9.02
CA LYS A 25 15.34 0.91 8.11
C LYS A 25 16.19 1.18 6.88
N LEU A 26 15.54 1.21 5.71
CA LEU A 26 16.20 1.57 4.45
C LEU A 26 15.91 3.02 4.08
N ASP A 27 16.96 3.76 3.76
CA ASP A 27 16.83 5.07 3.11
C ASP A 27 16.49 4.93 1.61
N ALA A 28 16.15 6.04 0.95
CA ALA A 28 15.79 6.04 -0.47
C ALA A 28 16.87 5.45 -1.39
N GLY A 29 18.16 5.64 -1.06
CA GLY A 29 19.26 5.08 -1.85
C GLY A 29 19.44 3.59 -1.63
N GLU A 30 19.24 3.11 -0.40
CA GLU A 30 19.25 1.68 -0.06
C GLU A 30 18.05 0.94 -0.70
N LEU A 31 16.89 1.60 -0.82
CA LEU A 31 15.70 1.06 -1.50
C LEU A 31 15.91 0.80 -2.98
N VAL A 32 16.51 1.75 -3.71
CA VAL A 32 16.81 1.56 -5.14
C VAL A 32 17.69 0.33 -5.36
N LYS A 33 18.74 0.16 -4.53
CA LYS A 33 19.62 -1.02 -4.58
C LYS A 33 18.88 -2.32 -4.25
N ALA A 34 17.90 -2.28 -3.34
CA ALA A 34 17.10 -3.44 -3.00
C ALA A 34 16.23 -3.86 -4.20
N PHE A 35 15.60 -2.90 -4.88
CA PHE A 35 14.81 -3.16 -6.09
C PHE A 35 15.67 -3.71 -7.24
N GLU A 36 16.86 -3.15 -7.46
CA GLU A 36 17.82 -3.66 -8.45
C GLU A 36 18.20 -5.13 -8.19
N LYS A 37 18.49 -5.48 -6.93
CA LYS A 37 18.79 -6.87 -6.52
C LYS A 37 17.61 -7.81 -6.78
N MET A 38 16.39 -7.32 -6.63
CA MET A 38 15.18 -8.07 -6.91
C MET A 38 14.81 -8.08 -8.40
N LYS A 39 15.64 -7.49 -9.27
CA LYS A 39 15.40 -7.34 -10.72
C LYS A 39 14.12 -6.58 -11.03
N LEU A 40 13.73 -5.66 -10.15
CA LEU A 40 12.60 -4.76 -10.33
C LEU A 40 13.11 -3.42 -10.85
N GLN A 41 12.47 -2.87 -11.88
CA GLN A 41 12.82 -1.58 -12.46
C GLN A 41 11.78 -0.54 -12.05
N PHE A 42 12.18 0.40 -11.21
CA PHE A 42 11.38 1.55 -10.81
C PHE A 42 12.21 2.83 -10.90
N THR A 43 11.56 3.91 -11.31
CA THR A 43 12.13 5.25 -11.20
C THR A 43 12.12 5.73 -9.75
N GLN A 44 13.00 6.67 -9.41
CA GLN A 44 13.03 7.27 -8.08
C GLN A 44 11.69 7.95 -7.72
N GLU A 45 11.01 8.53 -8.71
CA GLU A 45 9.70 9.16 -8.54
C GLU A 45 8.62 8.13 -8.18
N GLU A 46 8.55 7.01 -8.90
CA GLU A 46 7.62 5.92 -8.60
C GLU A 46 7.86 5.36 -7.20
N VAL A 47 9.11 5.09 -6.83
CA VAL A 47 9.45 4.64 -5.47
C VAL A 47 9.00 5.66 -4.42
N THR A 48 9.21 6.95 -4.68
CA THR A 48 8.82 8.02 -3.75
C THR A 48 7.30 8.06 -3.55
N GLN A 49 6.52 7.97 -4.63
CA GLN A 49 5.06 7.95 -4.57
C GLN A 49 4.56 6.71 -3.82
N LEU A 50 5.11 5.53 -4.12
CA LEU A 50 4.74 4.28 -3.45
C LEU A 50 5.07 4.31 -1.96
N VAL A 51 6.24 4.85 -1.58
CA VAL A 51 6.63 5.02 -0.19
C VAL A 51 5.67 5.96 0.54
N GLN A 52 5.32 7.11 -0.05
CA GLN A 52 4.36 8.05 0.55
C GLN A 52 2.96 7.43 0.74
N LEU A 53 2.60 6.49 -0.12
CA LEU A 53 1.36 5.70 0.00
C LEU A 53 1.43 4.62 1.07
N ILE A 54 2.54 4.35 1.74
CA ILE A 54 2.57 3.35 2.83
C ILE A 54 3.15 3.92 4.13
N THR A 55 3.93 5.00 4.07
CA THR A 55 4.48 5.66 5.25
C THR A 55 3.54 6.75 5.76
N ILE A 56 3.55 6.95 7.08
CA ILE A 56 2.86 8.07 7.74
C ILE A 56 3.81 9.28 7.86
N GLN A 57 5.13 9.07 7.71
CA GLN A 57 6.15 10.10 7.88
C GLN A 57 6.55 10.71 6.53
N ILE A 58 6.36 12.03 6.44
CA ILE A 58 6.57 12.85 5.23
C ILE A 58 8.04 13.32 5.13
N THR A 59 8.77 13.35 6.25
CA THR A 59 10.04 14.09 6.36
C THR A 59 11.30 13.24 6.19
N GLN A 60 11.23 11.92 6.39
CA GLN A 60 12.35 11.00 6.10
C GLN A 60 11.82 9.70 5.50
N ILE A 61 12.23 9.40 4.27
CA ILE A 61 12.00 8.12 3.61
C ILE A 61 12.93 7.11 4.28
N ALA A 62 12.44 6.50 5.36
CA ALA A 62 13.10 5.42 6.06
C ALA A 62 12.04 4.34 6.32
N ILE A 63 12.13 3.21 5.62
CA ILE A 63 11.11 2.16 5.71
C ILE A 63 11.61 0.90 6.42
N SER A 64 10.75 0.29 7.24
CA SER A 64 11.03 -0.99 7.91
C SER A 64 10.97 -2.17 6.93
N LEU A 65 11.38 -3.37 7.37
CA LEU A 65 11.23 -4.60 6.58
C LEU A 65 9.76 -4.87 6.24
N GLU A 66 8.85 -4.63 7.18
CA GLU A 66 7.41 -4.79 6.96
C GLU A 66 6.92 -3.87 5.83
N GLN A 67 7.32 -2.59 5.86
CA GLN A 67 6.97 -1.62 4.82
C GLN A 67 7.64 -1.97 3.48
N PHE A 68 8.88 -2.46 3.50
CA PHE A 68 9.53 -2.94 2.29
C PHE A 68 8.78 -4.13 1.66
N MET A 69 8.35 -5.09 2.48
CA MET A 69 7.51 -6.20 2.01
C MET A 69 6.18 -5.70 1.44
N HIS A 70 5.59 -4.66 2.04
CA HIS A 70 4.36 -4.06 1.55
C HIS A 70 4.57 -3.36 0.21
N LEU A 71 5.71 -2.69 -0.02
CA LEU A 71 6.08 -2.19 -1.35
C LEU A 71 6.19 -3.31 -2.37
N ILE A 72 6.87 -4.40 -2.02
CA ILE A 72 7.00 -5.56 -2.92
C ILE A 72 5.63 -6.15 -3.25
N TYR A 73 4.73 -6.23 -2.26
CA TYR A 73 3.34 -6.64 -2.48
C TYR A 73 2.65 -5.76 -3.52
N ILE A 74 2.74 -4.44 -3.38
CA ILE A 74 2.14 -3.50 -4.33
C ILE A 74 2.75 -3.70 -5.72
N CYS A 75 4.08 -3.65 -5.83
CA CYS A 75 4.83 -3.75 -7.08
C CYS A 75 4.59 -5.06 -7.86
N GLN A 76 4.30 -6.17 -7.17
CA GLN A 76 4.03 -7.46 -7.82
C GLN A 76 2.60 -7.61 -8.34
N ASN A 77 1.68 -6.77 -7.83
CA ASN A 77 0.24 -6.92 -8.08
C ASN A 77 -0.36 -5.79 -8.91
N THR A 78 0.36 -4.66 -9.07
CA THR A 78 -0.09 -3.53 -9.87
C THR A 78 1.06 -2.76 -10.50
N SER A 79 0.72 -1.90 -11.46
CA SER A 79 1.56 -0.81 -11.94
C SER A 79 1.03 0.53 -11.41
N ASN A 80 1.82 1.60 -11.51
CA ASN A 80 1.39 2.96 -11.15
C ASN A 80 0.22 3.51 -11.99
N LYS A 81 -0.19 2.82 -13.07
CA LYS A 81 -1.31 3.24 -13.94
C LYS A 81 -2.68 2.86 -13.40
N ASP A 82 -2.77 1.83 -12.55
CA ASP A 82 -4.04 1.40 -11.96
C ASP A 82 -4.17 2.00 -10.56
N THR A 83 -4.76 3.20 -10.51
CA THR A 83 -4.91 3.98 -9.28
C THR A 83 -5.77 3.26 -8.24
N ASN A 84 -6.90 2.66 -8.62
CA ASN A 84 -7.79 1.99 -7.67
C ASN A 84 -7.08 0.79 -7.05
N ARG A 85 -6.39 -0.02 -7.86
CA ARG A 85 -5.60 -1.13 -7.33
C ARG A 85 -4.42 -0.69 -6.48
N LEU A 86 -3.76 0.40 -6.87
CA LEU A 86 -2.66 0.95 -6.09
C LEU A 86 -3.12 1.37 -4.68
N LEU A 87 -4.24 2.10 -4.59
CA LEU A 87 -4.82 2.52 -3.32
C LEU A 87 -5.29 1.33 -2.48
N PHE A 88 -5.95 0.35 -3.11
CA PHE A 88 -6.40 -0.85 -2.42
C PHE A 88 -5.21 -1.62 -1.81
N LEU A 89 -4.18 -1.89 -2.60
CA LEU A 89 -3.00 -2.63 -2.14
C LEU A 89 -2.22 -1.87 -1.08
N ALA A 90 -2.19 -0.54 -1.14
CA ALA A 90 -1.62 0.31 -0.11
C ALA A 90 -2.38 0.27 1.23
N ALA A 91 -3.68 -0.05 1.21
CA ALA A 91 -4.48 -0.26 2.42
C ALA A 91 -4.44 -1.72 2.91
N ASP A 92 -4.24 -2.69 2.04
CA ASP A 92 -4.14 -4.12 2.37
C ASP A 92 -2.76 -4.51 2.92
N SER A 93 -2.39 -3.94 4.07
CA SER A 93 -1.10 -4.18 4.73
C SER A 93 -0.90 -5.61 5.22
N GLN A 94 -1.99 -6.38 5.36
CA GLN A 94 -1.96 -7.78 5.80
C GLN A 94 -1.94 -8.78 4.63
N TYR A 95 -1.97 -8.30 3.39
CA TYR A 95 -2.00 -9.13 2.18
C TYR A 95 -3.19 -10.10 2.19
N ALA A 96 -4.32 -9.68 2.74
CA ALA A 96 -5.52 -10.49 2.90
C ALA A 96 -6.39 -10.48 1.64
N GLY A 97 -6.15 -9.54 0.72
CA GLY A 97 -6.99 -9.29 -0.44
C GLY A 97 -8.33 -8.65 -0.10
N VAL A 98 -8.45 -8.11 1.12
CA VAL A 98 -9.60 -7.38 1.63
C VAL A 98 -9.10 -6.27 2.54
N ILE A 99 -9.80 -5.13 2.56
CA ILE A 99 -9.46 -4.01 3.45
C ILE A 99 -10.58 -3.77 4.45
N ASP A 100 -10.21 -3.40 5.67
CA ASP A 100 -11.16 -3.03 6.70
C ASP A 100 -11.48 -1.53 6.66
N ARG A 101 -12.37 -1.12 7.56
CA ARG A 101 -12.74 0.28 7.77
C ARG A 101 -11.55 1.21 7.97
N ARG A 102 -10.48 0.78 8.67
CA ARG A 102 -9.29 1.61 8.91
C ARG A 102 -8.50 1.81 7.62
N GLY A 103 -8.40 0.75 6.81
CA GLY A 103 -7.81 0.82 5.47
C GLY A 103 -8.53 1.82 4.58
N VAL A 104 -9.86 1.82 4.59
CA VAL A 104 -10.68 2.80 3.85
C VAL A 104 -10.42 4.22 4.34
N GLU A 105 -10.48 4.46 5.65
CA GLU A 105 -10.23 5.77 6.25
C GLU A 105 -8.85 6.32 5.88
N LEU A 106 -7.81 5.48 5.93
CA LEU A 106 -6.45 5.84 5.55
C LEU A 106 -6.35 6.31 4.09
N ILE A 107 -7.02 5.61 3.17
CA ILE A 107 -6.99 5.96 1.75
C ILE A 107 -7.75 7.27 1.49
N LEU A 108 -8.90 7.44 2.10
CA LEU A 108 -9.70 8.64 1.94
C LEU A 108 -8.97 9.88 2.48
N GLN A 109 -8.25 9.75 3.60
CA GLN A 109 -7.37 10.81 4.12
C GLN A 109 -6.23 11.13 3.14
N ARG A 110 -5.60 10.11 2.53
CA ARG A 110 -4.52 10.29 1.55
C ARG A 110 -4.95 10.98 0.27
N LEU A 111 -6.22 10.81 -0.13
CA LEU A 111 -6.81 11.52 -1.25
C LEU A 111 -7.19 12.97 -0.92
N GLY A 112 -6.86 13.45 0.29
CA GLY A 112 -7.19 14.80 0.75
C GLY A 112 -8.65 14.94 1.23
N GLY A 113 -9.37 13.83 1.33
CA GLY A 113 -10.72 13.81 1.86
C GLY A 113 -10.73 14.00 3.37
N ASN A 114 -11.41 15.05 3.85
CA ASN A 114 -11.68 15.20 5.27
C ASN A 114 -12.97 14.45 5.63
N ILE A 115 -12.89 13.12 5.59
CA ILE A 115 -14.04 12.24 5.83
C ILE A 115 -14.19 11.99 7.33
N LYS A 116 -15.39 12.24 7.85
CA LYS A 116 -15.73 11.95 9.24
C LYS A 116 -15.86 10.44 9.42
N SER A 117 -15.49 9.96 10.61
CA SER A 117 -15.68 8.58 11.05
C SER A 117 -17.04 7.99 10.63
N GLN A 118 -18.14 8.72 10.89
CA GLN A 118 -19.50 8.27 10.53
C GLN A 118 -19.70 8.07 9.02
N GLN A 119 -19.11 8.92 8.18
CA GLN A 119 -19.22 8.79 6.73
C GLN A 119 -18.48 7.54 6.24
N THR A 120 -17.36 7.18 6.88
CA THR A 120 -16.68 5.90 6.61
C THR A 120 -17.57 4.72 7.02
N ASP A 121 -18.25 4.80 8.17
CA ASP A 121 -19.20 3.76 8.61
C ASP A 121 -20.35 3.57 7.61
N ASP A 122 -20.94 4.66 7.14
CA ASP A 122 -22.04 4.64 6.17
C ASP A 122 -21.58 4.03 4.83
N LEU A 123 -20.36 4.36 4.37
CA LEU A 123 -19.76 3.74 3.18
C LEU A 123 -19.53 2.24 3.40
N MET A 124 -18.94 1.84 4.53
CA MET A 124 -18.70 0.42 4.82
C MET A 124 -20.00 -0.38 4.81
N GLU A 125 -21.04 0.11 5.48
CA GLU A 125 -22.35 -0.55 5.53
C GLU A 125 -23.01 -0.64 4.15
N ALA A 126 -22.91 0.40 3.32
CA ALA A 126 -23.48 0.40 1.98
C ALA A 126 -22.90 -0.67 1.05
N PHE A 127 -21.59 -0.92 1.13
CA PHE A 127 -20.89 -1.83 0.20
C PHE A 127 -20.69 -3.25 0.75
N THR A 128 -20.69 -3.43 2.07
CA THR A 128 -20.44 -4.74 2.69
C THR A 128 -21.65 -5.31 3.43
N GLN A 129 -22.71 -4.52 3.63
CA GLN A 129 -23.85 -4.84 4.50
C GLN A 129 -23.45 -5.05 5.98
N ASP A 130 -22.23 -4.65 6.37
CA ASP A 130 -21.71 -4.69 7.73
C ASP A 130 -20.70 -3.55 7.95
N LYS A 131 -21.01 -2.60 8.83
CA LYS A 131 -20.08 -1.49 9.14
C LYS A 131 -18.68 -1.94 9.60
N ASN A 132 -18.55 -3.15 10.15
CA ASN A 132 -17.28 -3.76 10.56
C ASN A 132 -16.77 -4.82 9.57
N GLY A 133 -17.45 -4.95 8.43
CA GLY A 133 -17.11 -5.84 7.35
C GLY A 133 -15.79 -5.47 6.69
N LYS A 134 -15.44 -6.21 5.64
CA LYS A 134 -14.25 -5.96 4.84
C LYS A 134 -14.63 -5.79 3.38
N LEU A 135 -14.00 -4.85 2.69
CA LEU A 135 -14.18 -4.64 1.27
C LEU A 135 -13.23 -5.55 0.48
N THR A 136 -13.79 -6.29 -0.48
CA THR A 136 -13.04 -6.87 -1.59
C THR A 136 -12.51 -5.78 -2.51
N PHE A 137 -11.59 -6.13 -3.41
CA PHE A 137 -11.06 -5.18 -4.39
C PHE A 137 -12.15 -4.64 -5.33
N GLU A 138 -13.08 -5.51 -5.73
CA GLU A 138 -14.21 -5.17 -6.57
C GLU A 138 -15.13 -4.15 -5.87
N GLN A 139 -15.54 -4.41 -4.61
CA GLN A 139 -16.36 -3.48 -3.83
C GLN A 139 -15.65 -2.14 -3.56
N PHE A 140 -14.33 -2.18 -3.30
CA PHE A 140 -13.56 -0.96 -3.13
C PHE A 140 -13.52 -0.12 -4.42
N THR A 141 -13.40 -0.77 -5.57
CA THR A 141 -13.38 -0.09 -6.88
C THR A 141 -14.71 0.59 -7.15
N ASP A 142 -15.83 -0.11 -6.96
CA ASP A 142 -17.18 0.46 -7.10
C ASP A 142 -17.37 1.68 -6.17
N MET A 143 -16.91 1.56 -4.93
CA MET A 143 -16.93 2.67 -3.97
C MET A 143 -16.10 3.87 -4.45
N MET A 144 -14.88 3.64 -4.94
CA MET A 144 -14.00 4.70 -5.42
C MET A 144 -14.53 5.38 -6.69
N ASP A 145 -15.15 4.63 -7.59
CA ASP A 145 -15.73 5.18 -8.82
C ASP A 145 -16.91 6.10 -8.50
N ILE A 146 -17.78 5.70 -7.55
CA ILE A 146 -18.86 6.56 -7.03
C ILE A 146 -18.32 7.82 -6.36
N LEU A 147 -17.31 7.69 -5.49
CA LEU A 147 -16.73 8.84 -4.77
C LEU A 147 -16.02 9.83 -5.69
N LEU A 148 -15.40 9.35 -6.77
CA LEU A 148 -14.67 10.16 -7.73
C LEU A 148 -15.54 10.64 -8.90
N GLY A 149 -16.82 10.26 -8.94
CA GLY A 149 -17.76 10.64 -10.00
C GLY A 149 -17.39 10.07 -11.37
N LYS A 150 -16.87 8.83 -11.40
CA LYS A 150 -16.55 8.10 -12.62
C LYS A 150 -17.72 7.26 -13.13
#